data_AF-A0A956LDY0-F1
#
_entry.id   AF-A0A956LDY0-F1
#
_cell.length_a   1.000
_cell.length_b   1.000
_cell.length_c   1.000
_cell.angle_alpha   90.00
_cell.angle_beta   90.00
_cell.angle_gamma   90.00
#
_symmetry.space_group_name_H-M   'P 1'
#
loop_
_entity.id
_entity.type
_entity.pdbx_description
1 polymer ?
#
loop_
_entity_poly.entity_id
_entity_poly.type
_entity_poly.pdbx_seq_one_letter_code
_entity_poly.pdbx_strand_id
1 'polypeptide(L)'
;MYAGMFVLKKLDLKPKDGGEEIPVAAGMNAAIEDVLDELTVHDYITINKRKRRYELTAKGTQYIGALIKEAEAYVDEFDDEDVEDMVEELVRRNIDVFRVRFLWGWYQNEFDDVVLFQQRRGFPSIERYWQNFIMDDAFYENLALDLED
;
A
#
# COMPACT_ATOMS: atom_id res chain seq x y z
N MET A 1 2.16 9.24 0.15
CA MET A 1 1.15 8.74 1.13
C MET A 1 0.84 7.24 0.98
N TYR A 2 0.44 6.74 -0.18
CA TYR A 2 0.10 5.31 -0.40
C TYR A 2 1.30 4.35 -0.32
N ALA A 3 2.44 4.73 -0.92
CA ALA A 3 3.70 4.00 -0.77
C ALA A 3 4.09 3.75 0.70
N GLY A 4 3.82 4.73 1.58
CA GLY A 4 4.03 4.59 3.02
C GLY A 4 3.16 3.49 3.63
N MET A 5 1.89 3.38 3.23
CA MET A 5 1.01 2.30 3.69
C MET A 5 1.52 0.92 3.24
N PHE A 6 2.07 0.86 2.04
CA PHE A 6 2.68 -0.35 1.50
C PHE A 6 3.90 -0.79 2.32
N VAL A 7 4.82 0.14 2.61
CA VAL A 7 5.99 -0.09 3.46
C VAL A 7 5.56 -0.58 4.85
N LEU A 8 4.56 0.06 5.45
CA LEU A 8 4.06 -0.35 6.77
C LEU A 8 3.50 -1.78 6.74
N LYS A 9 2.74 -2.15 5.71
CA LYS A 9 2.26 -3.54 5.53
C LYS A 9 3.41 -4.53 5.41
N LYS A 10 4.42 -4.22 4.59
CA LYS A 10 5.62 -5.06 4.44
C LYS A 10 6.35 -5.29 5.76
N LEU A 11 6.42 -4.28 6.62
CA LEU A 11 7.05 -4.37 7.94
C LEU A 11 6.18 -5.06 9.01
N ASP A 12 4.85 -5.03 8.88
CA ASP A 12 3.90 -5.65 9.81
C ASP A 12 3.80 -7.17 9.63
N LEU A 13 3.81 -7.61 8.37
CA LEU A 13 3.57 -9.00 8.01
C LEU A 13 4.82 -9.88 8.19
N LYS A 14 4.59 -11.18 8.37
CA LYS A 14 5.67 -12.18 8.33
C LYS A 14 6.05 -12.46 6.88
N PRO A 15 7.29 -12.93 6.59
CA PRO A 15 7.71 -13.25 5.23
C PRO A 15 6.79 -14.21 4.48
N LYS A 16 6.23 -15.21 5.18
CA LYS A 16 5.28 -16.18 4.61
C LYS A 16 3.93 -15.56 4.19
N ASP A 17 3.61 -14.39 4.74
CA ASP A 17 2.37 -13.66 4.53
C ASP A 17 2.63 -12.40 3.67
N GLY A 18 3.78 -12.34 2.96
CA GLY A 18 4.11 -11.22 2.06
C GLY A 18 4.91 -10.08 2.70
N GLY A 19 5.29 -10.19 3.98
CA GLY A 19 6.16 -9.22 4.66
C GLY A 19 7.62 -9.27 4.22
N GLU A 20 8.35 -8.19 4.46
CA GLU A 20 9.76 -8.07 4.06
C GLU A 20 10.58 -7.33 5.12
N GLU A 21 11.79 -7.80 5.37
CA GLU A 21 12.75 -7.08 6.22
C GLU A 21 13.47 -6.03 5.37
N ILE A 22 13.30 -4.76 5.73
CA ILE A 22 13.94 -3.65 5.01
C ILE A 22 15.26 -3.29 5.71
N PRO A 23 16.42 -3.63 5.13
CA PRO A 23 17.71 -3.36 5.75
C PRO A 23 18.07 -1.86 5.68
N VAL A 24 18.86 -1.42 6.65
CA VAL A 24 19.52 -0.11 6.62
C VAL A 24 20.88 -0.27 5.94
N ALA A 25 20.88 -0.13 4.61
CA ALA A 25 22.06 -0.14 3.77
C ALA A 25 21.97 0.98 2.72
N ALA A 26 23.07 1.69 2.53
CA ALA A 26 23.14 2.78 1.55
C ALA A 26 22.87 2.25 0.13
N GLY A 27 21.95 2.88 -0.59
CA GLY A 27 21.65 2.58 -2.00
C GLY A 27 20.92 1.27 -2.26
N MET A 28 20.48 0.54 -1.22
CA MET A 28 19.69 -0.69 -1.42
C MET A 28 18.27 -0.39 -1.88
N ASN A 29 17.71 0.76 -1.50
CA ASN A 29 16.29 1.07 -1.64
C ASN A 29 16.04 2.52 -2.06
N ALA A 30 16.85 3.06 -2.98
CA ALA A 30 16.77 4.45 -3.42
C ALA A 30 15.35 4.88 -3.85
N ALA A 31 14.55 3.97 -4.41
CA ALA A 31 13.17 4.23 -4.81
C ALA A 31 12.23 4.60 -3.64
N ILE A 32 12.52 4.15 -2.42
CA ILE A 32 11.67 4.37 -1.23
C ILE A 32 12.40 5.09 -0.10
N GLU A 33 13.59 5.64 -0.33
CA GLU A 33 14.36 6.35 0.71
C GLU A 33 13.55 7.52 1.30
N ASP A 34 12.96 8.36 0.45
CA ASP A 34 12.12 9.48 0.89
C ASP A 34 10.90 9.01 1.70
N VAL A 35 10.31 7.86 1.34
CA VAL A 35 9.17 7.27 2.04
C VAL A 35 9.60 6.78 3.43
N LEU A 36 10.75 6.13 3.53
CA LEU A 36 11.30 5.66 4.81
C LEU A 36 11.65 6.83 5.73
N ASP A 37 12.20 7.90 5.17
CA ASP A 37 12.51 9.13 5.90
C ASP A 37 11.23 9.80 6.43
N GLU A 38 10.20 9.96 5.58
CA GLU A 38 8.90 10.49 5.98
C GLU A 38 8.26 9.64 7.11
N LEU A 39 8.23 8.32 6.96
CA LEU A 39 7.69 7.41 7.99
C LEU A 39 8.48 7.48 9.31
N THR A 40 9.79 7.70 9.23
CA THR A 40 10.65 7.88 10.41
C THR A 40 10.38 9.22 11.09
N VAL A 41 10.25 10.31 10.33
CA VAL A 41 9.90 11.65 10.82
C VAL A 41 8.55 11.64 11.53
N HIS A 42 7.59 10.87 11.02
CA HIS A 42 6.27 10.71 11.66
C HIS A 42 6.23 9.70 12.81
N ASP A 43 7.37 9.10 13.19
CA ASP A 43 7.48 8.10 14.25
C ASP A 43 6.64 6.84 13.97
N TYR A 44 6.42 6.46 12.71
CA TYR A 44 5.74 5.21 12.36
C TYR A 44 6.71 4.03 12.26
N ILE A 45 7.95 4.29 11.85
CA ILE A 45 9.04 3.30 11.81
C ILE A 45 10.26 3.82 12.55
N THR A 46 11.13 2.90 12.96
CA THR A 46 12.42 3.22 13.58
C THR A 46 13.50 2.26 13.12
N ILE A 47 14.76 2.67 13.26
CA ILE A 47 15.92 1.83 12.94
C ILE A 47 16.31 0.99 14.15
N ASN A 48 16.18 -0.33 14.03
CA ASN A 48 16.79 -1.25 14.98
C ASN A 48 18.31 -1.34 14.70
N LYS A 49 19.11 -0.56 15.43
CA LYS A 49 20.58 -0.50 15.25
C LYS A 49 21.28 -1.86 15.40
N ARG A 50 20.75 -2.75 16.24
CA ARG A 50 21.33 -4.09 16.47
C ARG A 50 21.09 -5.02 15.28
N LYS A 51 19.89 -4.98 14.70
CA LYS A 51 19.51 -5.82 13.55
C LYS A 51 19.77 -5.15 12.19
N ARG A 52 20.11 -3.86 12.19
CA ARG A 52 20.34 -3.03 11.00
C ARG A 52 19.18 -3.06 10.01
N ARG A 53 17.95 -2.92 10.50
CA ARG A 53 16.72 -2.90 9.71
C ARG A 53 15.69 -1.94 10.28
N TYR A 54 14.72 -1.53 9.47
CA TYR A 54 13.54 -0.80 9.92
C TYR A 54 12.57 -1.72 10.65
N GLU A 55 11.93 -1.22 11.71
CA GLU A 55 10.88 -1.90 12.46
C GLU A 55 9.74 -0.90 12.76
N LEU A 56 8.50 -1.39 12.86
CA LEU A 56 7.37 -0.57 13.27
C LEU A 56 7.55 -0.09 14.71
N THR A 57 7.15 1.16 14.97
CA THR A 57 6.96 1.67 16.33
C THR A 57 5.57 1.28 16.84
N ALA A 58 5.29 1.51 18.13
CA ALA A 58 3.93 1.36 18.66
C ALA A 58 2.92 2.25 17.92
N LYS A 59 3.33 3.46 17.52
CA LYS A 59 2.51 4.39 16.75
C LYS A 59 2.29 3.88 15.32
N GLY A 60 3.31 3.31 14.68
CA GLY A 60 3.18 2.64 13.39
C GLY A 60 2.18 1.49 13.42
N THR A 61 2.27 0.62 14.43
CA THR A 61 1.32 -0.49 14.64
C THR A 61 -0.10 0.01 14.87
N GLN A 62 -0.30 1.10 15.62
CA GLN A 62 -1.63 1.69 15.78
C GLN A 62 -2.16 2.28 14.47
N TYR A 63 -1.29 2.95 13.70
CA TYR A 63 -1.67 3.57 12.44
C TYR A 63 -2.08 2.53 11.40
N ILE A 64 -1.30 1.44 11.22
CA ILE A 64 -1.70 0.36 10.31
C ILE A 64 -3.00 -0.33 10.75
N GLY A 65 -3.21 -0.52 12.06
CA GLY A 65 -4.47 -1.03 12.59
C GLY A 65 -5.67 -0.12 12.29
N ALA A 66 -5.47 1.20 12.21
CA ALA A 66 -6.50 2.14 11.79
C ALA A 66 -6.79 2.04 10.29
N LEU A 67 -5.75 1.90 9.45
CA LEU A 67 -5.90 1.69 8.00
C LEU A 67 -6.64 0.38 7.68
N ILE A 68 -6.35 -0.69 8.43
CA ILE A 68 -7.05 -1.97 8.28
C ILE A 68 -8.54 -1.80 8.57
N LYS A 69 -8.90 -1.15 9.68
CA LYS A 69 -10.31 -0.90 10.03
C LYS A 69 -11.02 -0.02 9.01
N GLU A 70 -10.32 0.96 8.47
CA GLU A 70 -10.86 1.81 7.41
C GLU A 70 -11.14 0.99 6.14
N ALA A 71 -10.18 0.17 5.72
CA ALA A 71 -10.36 -0.70 4.55
C ALA A 71 -11.48 -1.73 4.76
N GLU A 72 -11.53 -2.38 5.93
CA GLU A 72 -12.58 -3.32 6.33
C GLU A 72 -13.96 -2.65 6.28
N ALA A 73 -14.07 -1.42 6.80
CA ALA A 73 -15.34 -0.68 6.75
C ALA A 73 -15.80 -0.38 5.32
N TYR A 74 -14.90 -0.08 4.38
CA TYR A 74 -15.28 0.11 2.98
C TYR A 74 -15.66 -1.22 2.32
N VAL A 75 -14.91 -2.29 2.57
CA VAL A 75 -15.22 -3.62 2.05
C VAL A 75 -16.60 -4.07 2.52
N ASP A 76 -16.86 -4.01 3.82
CA ASP A 76 -18.15 -4.42 4.40
C ASP A 76 -19.32 -3.55 3.94
N GLU A 77 -19.05 -2.29 3.54
CA GLU A 77 -20.09 -1.36 3.09
C GLU A 77 -20.46 -1.57 1.61
N PHE A 78 -19.49 -1.89 0.75
CA PHE A 78 -19.69 -1.88 -0.71
C PHE A 78 -19.41 -3.21 -1.41
N ASP A 79 -19.20 -4.33 -0.69
CA ASP A 79 -18.86 -5.62 -1.30
C ASP A 79 -19.95 -6.18 -2.23
N ASP A 80 -21.21 -5.82 -1.96
CA ASP A 80 -22.40 -6.18 -2.75
C ASP A 80 -22.83 -5.08 -3.74
N GLU A 81 -22.16 -3.93 -3.78
CA GLU A 81 -22.50 -2.80 -4.68
C GLU A 81 -21.72 -2.86 -6.00
N ASP A 82 -22.37 -2.42 -7.08
CA ASP A 82 -21.68 -2.20 -8.35
C ASP A 82 -20.73 -1.00 -8.22
N VAL A 83 -19.64 -1.01 -9.00
CA VAL A 83 -18.57 0.01 -8.90
C VAL A 83 -19.11 1.43 -9.15
N GLU A 84 -20.00 1.60 -10.13
CA GLU A 84 -20.64 2.89 -10.45
C GLU A 84 -21.37 3.46 -9.22
N ASP A 85 -22.21 2.65 -8.56
CA ASP A 85 -22.99 3.04 -7.38
C ASP A 85 -22.07 3.39 -6.19
N MET A 86 -21.04 2.57 -5.95
CA MET A 86 -20.04 2.84 -4.93
C MET A 86 -19.36 4.19 -5.18
N VAL A 87 -18.91 4.46 -6.41
CA VAL A 87 -18.22 5.72 -6.75
C VAL A 87 -19.14 6.92 -6.55
N GLU A 88 -20.39 6.84 -7.01
CA GLU A 88 -21.38 7.91 -6.79
C GLU A 88 -21.60 8.20 -5.30
N GLU A 89 -21.72 7.16 -4.47
CA GLU A 89 -21.93 7.29 -3.04
C GLU A 89 -20.72 7.91 -2.33
N LEU A 90 -19.50 7.47 -2.68
CA LEU A 90 -18.26 8.02 -2.14
C LEU A 90 -18.10 9.50 -2.49
N VAL A 91 -18.37 9.88 -3.74
CA VAL A 91 -18.34 11.29 -4.19
C VAL A 91 -19.38 12.10 -3.43
N ARG A 92 -20.60 11.58 -3.27
CA ARG A 92 -21.68 12.24 -2.52
C ARG A 92 -21.30 12.53 -1.07
N ARG A 93 -20.51 11.64 -0.46
CA ARG A 93 -20.00 11.75 0.93
C ARG A 93 -18.69 12.54 1.05
N ASN A 94 -18.15 13.06 -0.06
CA ASN A 94 -16.85 13.72 -0.10
C ASN A 94 -15.71 12.83 0.46
N ILE A 95 -15.77 11.54 0.14
CA ILE A 95 -14.74 10.54 0.44
C ILE A 95 -13.83 10.42 -0.79
N ASP A 96 -12.53 10.29 -0.56
CA ASP A 96 -11.54 10.08 -1.62
C ASP A 96 -11.70 8.68 -2.22
N VAL A 97 -12.32 8.61 -3.41
CA VAL A 97 -12.57 7.36 -4.15
C VAL A 97 -11.27 6.60 -4.40
N PHE A 98 -10.20 7.32 -4.74
CA PHE A 98 -8.92 6.70 -5.04
C PHE A 98 -8.30 6.07 -3.79
N ARG A 99 -8.45 6.72 -2.63
CA ARG A 99 -8.05 6.14 -1.34
C ARG A 99 -8.78 4.83 -1.07
N VAL A 100 -10.10 4.82 -1.26
CA VAL A 100 -10.94 3.63 -1.03
C VAL A 100 -10.46 2.48 -1.91
N ARG A 101 -10.30 2.73 -3.21
CA ARG A 101 -9.84 1.70 -4.16
C ARG A 101 -8.46 1.16 -3.82
N PHE A 102 -7.52 2.04 -3.46
CA PHE A 102 -6.19 1.62 -3.02
C PHE A 102 -6.27 0.77 -1.74
N LEU A 103 -6.99 1.24 -0.71
CA LEU A 103 -7.13 0.52 0.56
C LEU A 103 -7.80 -0.83 0.39
N TRP A 104 -8.79 -0.93 -0.49
CA TRP A 104 -9.47 -2.18 -0.82
C TRP A 104 -8.50 -3.22 -1.36
N GLY A 105 -7.76 -2.88 -2.42
CA GLY A 105 -6.77 -3.78 -3.02
C GLY A 105 -5.65 -4.13 -2.05
N TRP A 106 -5.20 -3.14 -1.28
CA TRP A 106 -4.18 -3.32 -0.25
C TRP A 106 -4.65 -4.28 0.86
N TYR A 107 -5.91 -4.20 1.30
CA TYR A 107 -6.48 -5.06 2.33
C TYR A 107 -6.75 -6.48 1.83
N GLN A 108 -7.24 -6.62 0.60
CA GLN A 108 -7.51 -7.91 -0.06
C GLN A 108 -6.26 -8.62 -0.61
N ASN A 109 -5.06 -8.11 -0.29
CA ASN A 109 -3.78 -8.66 -0.73
C ASN A 109 -3.58 -8.64 -2.26
N GLU A 110 -4.32 -7.79 -2.98
CA GLU A 110 -4.23 -7.65 -4.43
C GLU A 110 -2.81 -7.29 -4.88
N PHE A 111 -2.14 -6.46 -4.08
CA PHE A 111 -0.81 -5.94 -4.39
C PHE A 111 0.34 -6.73 -3.75
N ASP A 112 0.06 -7.81 -3.00
CA ASP A 112 1.12 -8.54 -2.28
C ASP A 112 2.12 -9.21 -3.22
N ASP A 113 1.63 -9.65 -4.38
CA ASP A 113 2.40 -10.09 -5.53
C ASP A 113 2.20 -9.10 -6.69
N VAL A 114 3.03 -8.05 -6.70
CA VAL A 114 3.01 -7.01 -7.75
C VAL A 114 3.26 -7.57 -9.14
N VAL A 115 3.97 -8.69 -9.27
CA VAL A 115 4.23 -9.33 -10.56
C VAL A 115 2.95 -9.96 -11.08
N LEU A 116 2.25 -10.72 -10.23
CA LEU A 116 0.96 -11.31 -10.57
C LEU A 116 -0.10 -10.23 -10.87
N PHE A 117 -0.11 -9.14 -10.09
CA PHE A 117 -0.97 -7.98 -10.36
C PHE A 117 -0.73 -7.44 -11.78
N GLN A 118 0.51 -7.10 -12.12
CA GLN A 118 0.87 -6.58 -13.44
C GLN A 118 0.50 -7.54 -14.58
N GLN A 119 0.70 -8.86 -14.38
CA GLN A 119 0.33 -9.88 -15.36
C GLN A 119 -1.19 -9.94 -15.58
N ARG A 120 -1.98 -9.92 -14.51
CA ARG A 120 -3.46 -9.94 -14.59
C ARG A 120 -4.01 -8.69 -15.26
N ARG A 121 -3.34 -7.56 -15.04
CA ARG A 121 -3.69 -6.25 -15.62
C ARG A 121 -3.13 -6.03 -17.03
N GLY A 122 -2.31 -6.95 -17.54
CA GLY A 122 -1.80 -6.89 -18.91
C GLY A 122 -0.75 -5.80 -19.15
N PHE A 123 0.05 -5.45 -18.13
CA PHE A 123 1.13 -4.48 -18.30
C PHE A 123 2.13 -4.92 -19.39
N PRO A 124 2.61 -4.00 -20.25
CA PRO A 124 3.50 -4.33 -21.36
C PRO A 124 4.91 -4.74 -20.90
N SER A 125 5.33 -4.29 -19.71
CA SER A 125 6.57 -4.66 -19.05
C SER A 125 6.32 -4.93 -17.57
N ILE A 126 7.00 -5.95 -17.03
CA ILE A 126 6.84 -6.37 -15.64
C ILE A 126 8.02 -5.89 -14.81
N GLU A 127 7.78 -4.98 -13.88
CA GLU A 127 8.71 -4.61 -12.81
C GLU A 127 8.60 -5.60 -11.66
N ARG A 128 9.72 -6.23 -11.28
CA ARG A 128 9.76 -7.28 -10.26
C ARG A 128 10.00 -6.70 -8.86
N TYR A 129 10.58 -5.51 -8.78
CA TYR A 129 10.85 -4.83 -7.53
C TYR A 129 9.64 -4.00 -7.14
N TRP A 130 8.90 -4.46 -6.12
CA TRP A 130 7.67 -3.79 -5.67
C TRP A 130 7.90 -2.33 -5.34
N GLN A 131 9.07 -1.99 -4.77
CA GLN A 131 9.42 -0.63 -4.39
C GLN A 131 9.53 0.32 -5.59
N ASN A 132 9.94 -0.18 -6.76
CA ASN A 132 9.96 0.62 -7.98
C ASN A 132 8.54 0.78 -8.51
N PHE A 133 7.79 -0.33 -8.53
CA PHE A 133 6.46 -0.35 -9.14
C PHE A 133 5.43 0.51 -8.40
N ILE A 134 5.39 0.44 -7.06
CA ILE A 134 4.46 1.25 -6.23
C ILE A 134 4.79 2.76 -6.24
N MET A 135 5.97 3.13 -6.74
CA MET A 135 6.42 4.51 -6.90
C MET A 135 6.26 5.00 -8.36
N ASP A 136 5.91 4.11 -9.28
CA ASP A 136 5.70 4.41 -10.69
C ASP A 136 4.28 4.96 -10.91
N ASP A 137 4.16 5.99 -11.74
CA ASP A 137 2.87 6.57 -12.14
C ASP A 137 1.98 5.50 -12.78
N ALA A 138 2.56 4.53 -13.50
CA ALA A 138 1.82 3.45 -14.17
C ALA A 138 1.00 2.59 -13.18
N PHE A 139 1.43 2.46 -11.92
CA PHE A 139 0.63 1.77 -10.91
C PHE A 139 -0.64 2.56 -10.58
N TYR A 140 -0.51 3.87 -10.36
CA TYR A 140 -1.63 4.72 -9.98
C TYR A 140 -2.58 4.99 -11.16
N GLU A 141 -2.06 5.15 -12.36
CA GLU A 141 -2.84 5.24 -13.59
C GLU A 141 -3.67 3.97 -13.81
N ASN A 142 -3.09 2.79 -13.57
CA ASN A 142 -3.83 1.53 -13.71
C ASN A 142 -4.94 1.37 -12.66
N LEU A 143 -4.73 1.84 -11.43
CA LEU A 143 -5.78 1.83 -10.41
C LEU A 143 -6.94 2.78 -10.75
N ALA A 144 -6.64 3.93 -11.37
CA ALA A 144 -7.65 4.89 -11.77
C ALA A 144 -8.61 4.33 -12.82
N LEU A 145 -8.17 3.36 -13.64
CA LEU A 145 -9.04 2.68 -14.62
C LEU A 145 -10.25 1.99 -13.96
N ASP A 146 -10.13 1.54 -12.72
CA ASP A 146 -11.25 0.90 -12.01
C ASP A 146 -12.31 1.90 -11.55
N LEU A 147 -12.06 3.20 -11.72
CA LEU A 147 -12.95 4.29 -11.31
C LEU A 147 -13.59 5.01 -12.50
N GLU A 148 -13.20 4.65 -13.72
CA GLU A 148 -13.61 5.31 -14.97
C GLU A 148 -14.62 4.49 -15.79
N ASP A 149 -14.94 3.27 -15.35
CA ASP A 149 -15.92 2.39 -15.99
C ASP A 149 -17.33 2.57 -15.41
#